data_AF-A0A8T7HVW6-F1
#
_entry.id   AF-A0A8T7HVW6-F1
#
_cell.length_a   1.000
_cell.length_b   1.000
_cell.length_c   1.000
_cell.angle_alpha   90.00
_cell.angle_beta   90.00
_cell.angle_gamma   90.00
#
_symmetry.space_group_name_H-M   'P 1'
#
loop_
_entity.id
_entity.type
_entity.pdbx_description
1 polymer ?
#
loop_
_entity_poly.entity_id
_entity_poly.type
_entity_poly.pdbx_seq_one_letter_code
_entity_poly.pdbx_strand_id
1 'polypeptide(L)'
;MVNRLTLRKRLTWCFRLVVVLFLSVPLQALMLADSFTDRRIHVGTKLFKTLVSADLEINSKLSREQKINIAIIYSNNRLDAQAIASGLSENFSNIQGAHTHYEKLTLL
;
A
#
# COMPACT_ATOMS: atom_id res chain seq x y z
N MET A 1 -26.39 -37.26 -40.47
CA MET A 1 -27.07 -36.00 -40.09
C MET A 1 -26.66 -35.62 -38.66
N VAL A 2 -25.80 -34.61 -38.50
CA VAL A 2 -25.40 -34.11 -37.17
C VAL A 2 -26.57 -33.35 -36.56
N ASN A 3 -26.97 -33.76 -35.36
CA ASN A 3 -28.18 -33.30 -34.70
C ASN A 3 -27.98 -31.85 -34.20
N ARG A 4 -28.44 -30.86 -34.97
CA ARG A 4 -28.22 -29.41 -34.71
C ARG A 4 -28.70 -28.95 -33.32
N LEU A 5 -29.61 -29.69 -32.70
CA LEU A 5 -30.12 -29.48 -31.35
C LEU A 5 -29.09 -29.78 -30.25
N THR A 6 -28.25 -30.81 -30.40
CA THR A 6 -27.22 -31.14 -29.40
C THR A 6 -26.04 -30.17 -29.47
N LEU A 7 -25.73 -29.67 -30.67
CA LEU A 7 -24.67 -28.68 -30.89
C LEU A 7 -24.98 -27.33 -30.23
N ARG A 8 -26.23 -26.84 -30.34
CA ARG A 8 -26.67 -25.60 -29.68
C ARG A 8 -26.66 -25.68 -28.15
N LYS A 9 -27.04 -26.84 -27.59
CA LYS A 9 -26.99 -27.07 -26.14
C LYS A 9 -25.55 -27.10 -25.62
N ARG A 10 -24.62 -27.77 -26.32
CA ARG A 10 -23.20 -27.77 -25.94
C ARG A 10 -22.57 -26.37 -26.03
N LEU A 11 -22.89 -25.61 -27.07
CA LEU A 11 -22.38 -24.25 -27.25
C LEU A 11 -22.84 -23.28 -26.15
N THR A 12 -24.11 -23.37 -25.74
CA THR A 12 -24.65 -22.54 -24.65
C THR A 12 -24.06 -22.90 -23.28
N TRP A 13 -23.75 -24.18 -23.05
CA TRP A 13 -23.04 -24.62 -21.84
C TRP A 13 -21.59 -24.13 -21.81
N CYS A 14 -20.87 -24.21 -22.93
CA CYS A 14 -19.51 -23.66 -23.03
C CYS A 14 -19.50 -22.14 -22.79
N PHE A 15 -20.46 -21.41 -23.36
CA PHE A 15 -20.57 -19.97 -23.17
C PHE A 15 -20.81 -19.59 -21.69
N ARG A 16 -21.69 -20.33 -21.00
CA ARG A 16 -21.93 -20.13 -19.56
C ARG A 16 -20.68 -20.38 -18.71
N LEU A 17 -19.92 -21.42 -19.02
CA LEU A 17 -18.64 -21.71 -18.34
C LEU A 17 -17.62 -20.59 -18.54
N VAL A 18 -17.50 -20.08 -19.78
CA VAL A 18 -16.58 -18.97 -20.08
C VAL A 18 -16.99 -17.69 -19.35
N VAL A 19 -18.29 -17.38 -19.27
CA VAL A 19 -18.78 -16.20 -18.53
C VAL A 19 -18.51 -16.31 -17.02
N VAL A 20 -18.72 -17.49 -16.42
CA VAL A 20 -18.40 -17.73 -15.00
C VAL A 20 -16.89 -17.64 -14.75
N LEU A 21 -16.08 -18.15 -15.68
CA LEU A 21 -14.62 -18.05 -15.61
C LEU A 21 -14.17 -16.58 -15.71
N PHE A 22 -14.74 -15.79 -16.62
CA PHE A 22 -14.41 -14.36 -16.78
C PHE A 22 -14.86 -13.51 -15.58
N LEU A 23 -15.96 -13.85 -14.92
CA LEU A 23 -16.43 -13.12 -13.74
C LEU A 23 -15.59 -13.34 -12.47
N SER A 24 -14.84 -14.44 -12.39
CA SER A 24 -14.06 -14.80 -11.18
C SER A 24 -12.63 -14.23 -11.17
N VAL A 25 -12.11 -13.81 -12.32
CA VAL A 25 -10.77 -13.19 -12.45
C VAL A 25 -10.64 -11.79 -11.81
N PRO A 26 -11.59 -10.84 -11.93
CA PRO A 26 -11.39 -9.48 -11.43
C PRO A 26 -11.31 -9.40 -9.89
N LEU A 27 -11.95 -10.33 -9.19
CA LEU A 27 -11.96 -10.35 -7.72
C LEU A 27 -10.57 -10.65 -7.14
N GLN A 28 -9.82 -11.55 -7.77
CA GLN A 28 -8.48 -11.95 -7.32
C GLN A 28 -7.44 -10.86 -7.61
N ALA A 29 -7.57 -10.18 -8.75
CA ALA A 29 -6.67 -9.08 -9.11
C ALA A 29 -6.78 -7.89 -8.13
N LEU A 30 -7.99 -7.59 -7.65
CA LEU A 30 -8.22 -6.54 -6.66
C LEU A 30 -7.54 -6.85 -5.33
N MET A 31 -7.73 -8.07 -4.80
CA MET A 31 -7.12 -8.46 -3.53
C MET A 31 -5.58 -8.56 -3.59
N LEU A 32 -5.03 -8.93 -4.75
CA LEU A 32 -3.59 -8.94 -4.96
C LEU A 32 -3.01 -7.52 -4.98
N ALA A 33 -3.71 -6.56 -5.60
CA ALA A 33 -3.27 -5.17 -5.68
C ALA A 33 -3.13 -4.53 -4.28
N ASP A 34 -4.08 -4.80 -3.39
CA ASP A 34 -4.03 -4.33 -1.99
C ASP A 34 -2.84 -4.95 -1.25
N SER A 35 -2.63 -6.27 -1.41
CA SER A 35 -1.50 -6.98 -0.79
C SER A 35 -0.13 -6.44 -1.23
N PHE A 36 0.03 -6.10 -2.52
CA PHE A 36 1.26 -5.48 -3.00
C PHE A 36 1.47 -4.08 -2.44
N THR A 37 0.39 -3.30 -2.29
CA THR A 37 0.45 -1.95 -1.73
C THR A 37 0.85 -1.99 -0.26
N ASP A 38 0.21 -2.84 0.54
CA ASP A 38 0.54 -3.05 1.95
C ASP A 38 1.99 -3.51 2.12
N ARG A 39 2.44 -4.47 1.31
CA ARG A 39 3.83 -4.93 1.34
C ARG A 39 4.81 -3.81 1.00
N ARG A 40 4.50 -2.95 0.02
CA ARG A 40 5.34 -1.81 -0.35
C ARG A 40 5.43 -0.78 0.79
N ILE A 41 4.31 -0.48 1.43
CA ILE A 41 4.28 0.42 2.60
C ILE A 41 5.11 -0.17 3.74
N HIS A 42 4.94 -1.45 4.05
CA HIS A 42 5.68 -2.12 5.12
C HIS A 42 7.20 -2.17 4.87
N VAL A 43 7.61 -2.56 3.66
CA VAL A 43 9.04 -2.61 3.32
C VAL A 43 9.62 -1.19 3.24
N GLY A 44 8.89 -0.26 2.63
CA GLY A 44 9.31 1.14 2.49
C GLY A 44 9.53 1.83 3.84
N THR A 45 8.60 1.65 4.79
CA THR A 45 8.74 2.22 6.15
C THR A 45 9.92 1.63 6.90
N LYS A 46 10.19 0.33 6.77
CA LYS A 46 11.40 -0.30 7.35
C LYS A 46 12.69 0.26 6.75
N LEU A 47 12.77 0.34 5.43
CA LEU A 47 13.94 0.88 4.74
C LEU A 47 14.16 2.36 5.12
N PHE A 48 13.09 3.15 5.15
CA PHE A 48 13.13 4.53 5.61
C PHE A 48 13.73 4.64 7.02
N LYS A 49 13.22 3.85 7.97
CA LYS A 49 13.77 3.80 9.33
C LYS A 49 15.25 3.46 9.34
N THR A 50 15.68 2.43 8.61
CA THR A 50 17.09 2.04 8.53
C THR A 50 17.95 3.18 7.98
N LEU A 51 17.52 3.83 6.91
CA LEU A 51 18.26 4.92 6.28
C LEU A 51 18.40 6.14 7.20
N VAL A 52 17.29 6.58 7.81
CA VAL A 52 17.32 7.72 8.74
C VAL A 52 18.12 7.38 10.00
N SER A 53 18.08 6.13 10.47
CA SER A 53 18.86 5.70 11.63
C SER A 53 20.35 5.55 11.35
N ALA A 54 20.73 5.29 10.09
CA ALA A 54 22.12 5.21 9.66
C ALA A 54 22.74 6.57 9.33
N ASP A 55 21.93 7.63 9.33
CA ASP A 55 22.39 9.00 9.08
C ASP A 55 23.25 9.48 10.25
N LEU A 56 24.56 9.63 10.01
CA LEU A 56 25.53 10.09 11.01
C LEU A 56 25.40 11.59 11.31
N GLU A 57 24.74 12.33 10.43
CA GLU A 57 24.57 13.78 10.55
C GLU A 57 23.14 14.16 11.00
N ILE A 58 22.37 13.20 11.54
CA ILE A 58 20.97 13.42 11.92
C ILE A 58 20.80 14.60 12.90
N ASN A 59 21.79 14.81 13.77
CA ASN A 59 21.81 15.91 14.74
C ASN A 59 21.79 17.30 14.08
N SER A 60 22.38 17.43 12.89
CA SER A 60 22.36 18.70 12.12
C SER A 60 21.01 18.97 11.46
N LYS A 61 20.14 17.96 11.38
CA LYS A 61 18.81 18.00 10.75
C LYS A 61 17.68 18.12 11.78
N LEU A 62 18.02 18.26 13.06
CA LEU A 62 17.05 18.51 14.12
C LEU A 62 16.42 19.89 13.98
N SER A 63 15.13 19.96 14.28
CA SER A 63 14.41 21.22 14.40
C SER A 63 14.89 22.01 15.62
N ARG A 64 14.46 23.27 15.73
CA ARG A 64 14.74 24.11 16.91
C ARG A 64 14.27 23.48 18.23
N GLU A 65 13.28 22.58 18.18
CA GLU A 65 12.77 21.86 19.35
C GLU A 65 13.49 20.53 19.61
N GLN A 66 14.64 20.28 18.97
CA GLN A 66 15.38 19.01 19.07
C GLN A 66 14.57 17.80 18.59
N LYS A 67 13.73 18.01 17.56
CA LYS A 67 12.88 16.97 16.96
C LYS A 67 13.24 16.71 15.50
N ILE A 68 13.08 15.47 15.06
CA ILE A 68 13.17 15.08 13.65
C ILE A 68 11.78 15.22 13.05
N ASN A 69 11.62 16.16 12.11
CA ASN A 69 10.35 16.37 11.42
C ASN A 69 10.26 15.48 10.19
N ILE A 70 9.23 14.64 10.13
CA ILE A 70 8.98 13.71 9.04
C ILE A 70 7.65 14.10 8.38
N ALA A 71 7.71 14.48 7.11
CA ALA A 71 6.53 14.80 6.33
C ALA A 71 6.01 13.56 5.59
N ILE A 72 4.73 13.26 5.76
CA ILE A 72 3.99 12.21 5.04
C ILE A 72 3.13 12.90 4.01
N ILE A 73 3.53 12.76 2.75
CA ILE A 73 2.87 13.41 1.62
C ILE A 73 1.87 12.44 0.99
N TYR A 74 0.64 12.86 0.80
CA TYR A 74 -0.42 12.05 0.19
C TYR A 74 -1.29 12.87 -0.76
N SER A 75 -1.88 12.24 -1.78
CA SER A 75 -2.78 12.91 -2.72
C SER A 75 -4.25 12.68 -2.37
N ASN A 76 -4.68 11.41 -2.28
CA ASN A 76 -6.10 11.08 -2.35
C ASN A 76 -6.63 10.33 -1.12
N ASN A 77 -5.76 9.66 -0.36
CA ASN A 77 -6.17 8.81 0.76
C ASN A 77 -5.55 9.26 2.09
N ARG A 78 -6.29 10.11 2.81
CA ARG A 78 -5.89 10.60 4.14
C ARG A 78 -5.87 9.50 5.20
N LEU A 79 -6.71 8.46 5.06
CA LEU A 79 -6.79 7.37 6.03
C LEU A 79 -5.54 6.50 5.98
N ASP A 80 -5.07 6.17 4.78
CA ASP A 80 -3.81 5.44 4.61
C ASP A 80 -2.62 6.26 5.13
N ALA A 81 -2.59 7.56 4.82
CA ALA A 81 -1.57 8.46 5.34
C ALA A 81 -1.58 8.53 6.87
N GLN A 82 -2.76 8.52 7.49
CA GLN A 82 -2.91 8.44 8.94
C GLN A 82 -2.43 7.11 9.50
N ALA A 83 -2.78 5.98 8.87
CA ALA A 83 -2.34 4.66 9.29
C ALA A 83 -0.81 4.53 9.23
N ILE A 84 -0.18 5.04 8.16
CA ILE A 84 1.27 5.10 8.02
C ILE A 84 1.89 5.99 9.11
N ALA A 85 1.32 7.17 9.36
CA ALA A 85 1.79 8.08 10.40
C ALA A 85 1.74 7.44 11.79
N SER A 86 0.62 6.78 12.12
CA SER A 86 0.46 6.05 13.39
C SER A 86 1.45 4.90 13.51
N GLY A 87 1.59 4.07 12.46
CA GLY A 87 2.53 2.96 12.44
C GLY A 87 3.99 3.39 12.56
N LEU A 88 4.36 4.50 11.92
CA LEU A 88 5.68 5.11 12.10
C LEU A 88 5.85 5.68 13.51
N SER A 89 4.86 6.38 14.04
CA SER A 89 4.93 6.95 15.40
C SER A 89 5.10 5.88 16.48
N GLU A 90 4.44 4.73 16.36
CA GLU A 90 4.58 3.62 17.31
C GLU A 90 5.96 2.97 17.25
N ASN A 91 6.47 2.73 16.03
CA ASN A 91 7.70 1.96 15.82
C ASN A 91 8.97 2.81 15.73
N PHE A 92 8.81 4.14 15.65
CA PHE A 92 9.86 5.07 15.30
C PHE A 92 9.67 6.43 15.98
N SER A 93 9.29 6.43 17.26
CA SER A 93 9.11 7.65 18.08
C SER A 93 10.42 8.35 18.48
N ASN A 94 11.54 7.63 18.42
CA ASN A 94 12.87 8.13 18.76
C ASN A 94 13.93 7.58 17.80
N ILE A 95 14.84 8.44 17.35
CA ILE A 95 15.95 8.11 16.47
C ILE A 95 17.20 8.72 17.08
N GLN A 96 18.18 7.89 17.42
CA GLN A 96 19.45 8.33 18.00
C GLN A 96 19.29 9.31 19.20
N GLY A 97 18.23 9.17 20.00
CA GLY A 97 17.95 10.02 21.16
C GLY A 97 17.01 11.20 20.86
N ALA A 98 16.76 11.56 19.60
CA ALA A 98 15.87 12.64 19.22
C ALA A 98 14.43 12.16 18.98
N HIS A 99 13.45 12.94 19.42
CA HIS A 99 12.03 12.63 19.20
C HIS A 99 11.59 12.93 17.77
N THR A 100 10.75 12.07 17.21
CA THR A 100 10.17 12.27 15.87
C THR A 100 8.82 12.98 15.93
N HIS A 101 8.59 13.90 15.01
CA HIS A 101 7.31 14.54 14.79
C HIS A 101 6.82 14.27 13.36
N TYR A 102 5.58 13.79 13.23
CA TYR A 102 5.00 13.41 11.94
C TYR A 102 3.97 14.43 11.49
N GLU A 103 4.21 15.04 10.34
CA GLU A 103 3.28 15.97 9.71
C GLU A 103 2.71 15.35 8.44
N LYS A 104 1.40 15.53 8.19
CA LYS A 104 0.76 15.00 6.98
C LYS A 104 0.45 16.16 6.04
N LEU A 105 0.98 16.10 4.83
CA LEU A 105 0.83 17.13 3.80
C LEU A 105 0.04 16.57 2.63
N THR A 106 -0.94 17.32 2.15
CA THR A 106 -1.74 16.94 0.97
C THR A 106 -1.13 17.57 -0.28
N LEU A 107 -0.99 16.79 -1.35
CA LEU A 107 -0.72 17.33 -2.69
C LEU A 107 -2.05 17.83 -3.26
N LEU A 108 -2.16 19.15 -3.40
CA LEU A 108 -3.27 19.84 -4.06
C LEU A 108 -3.26 19.61 -5.58
#